data_AF-A0A971JFV5-F1
#
_entry.id   AF-A0A971JFV5-F1
#
_cell.length_a   1.000
_cell.length_b   1.000
_cell.length_c   1.000
_cell.angle_alpha   90.00
_cell.angle_beta   90.00
_cell.angle_gamma   90.00
#
_symmetry.space_group_name_H-M   'P 1'
#
loop_
_entity.id
_entity.type
_entity.pdbx_description
1 polymer ?
#
loop_
_entity_poly.entity_id
_entity_poly.type
_entity_poly.pdbx_seq_one_letter_code
_entity_poly.pdbx_strand_id
1 'polypeptide(L)'
;MNCEKSKDYMMKYFDGETNEADQLLFRQHLQDCSSCKDEYEQLEDIFTALETRTEVEPPDNFEAMVMDKVAIIEKEREERKAKRIVWLYNGTIILSIILILFYVADLRQVNLVSAFDKIGEYFTSFSSVTAAIIGVVKDLFVLLGNALLVVVDVAISIVKSYYYIFLALALMILLVQRLLNYLGGTYARKEAE
;
A
#
# COMPACT_ATOMS: atom_id res chain seq x y z
N MET A 1 47.49 -41.16 17.94
CA MET A 1 47.02 -40.20 16.91
C MET A 1 48.24 -39.50 16.30
N ASN A 2 48.16 -38.98 15.07
CA ASN A 2 49.24 -38.15 14.48
C ASN A 2 48.94 -36.65 14.69
N CYS A 3 49.96 -35.80 14.56
CA CYS A 3 49.82 -34.35 14.82
C CYS A 3 48.78 -33.69 13.91
N GLU A 4 48.66 -34.12 12.66
CA GLU A 4 47.69 -33.57 11.69
C GLU A 4 46.25 -33.82 12.15
N LYS A 5 45.90 -35.07 12.52
CA LYS A 5 44.58 -35.35 13.11
C LYS A 5 44.40 -34.65 14.45
N SER A 6 45.46 -34.48 15.23
CA SER A 6 45.38 -33.78 16.50
C SER A 6 44.94 -32.33 16.35
N LYS A 7 45.37 -31.64 15.28
CA LYS A 7 44.96 -30.26 15.02
C LYS A 7 43.47 -30.16 14.68
N ASP A 8 42.96 -31.08 13.87
CA ASP A 8 41.52 -31.16 13.57
C ASP A 8 40.69 -31.47 14.83
N TYR A 9 41.18 -32.38 15.67
CA TYR A 9 40.54 -32.70 16.95
C TYR A 9 40.60 -31.56 17.96
N MET A 10 41.65 -30.76 17.94
CA MET A 10 41.81 -29.58 18.81
C MET A 10 40.69 -28.57 18.56
N MET A 11 40.38 -28.25 17.29
CA MET A 11 39.29 -27.32 16.97
C MET A 11 37.93 -27.87 17.42
N LYS A 12 37.64 -29.14 17.09
CA LYS A 12 36.40 -29.81 17.53
C LYS A 12 36.25 -29.88 19.04
N TYR A 13 37.37 -29.99 19.76
CA TYR A 13 37.37 -30.00 21.22
C TYR A 13 36.87 -28.66 21.78
N PHE A 14 37.38 -27.53 21.25
CA PHE A 14 36.91 -26.20 21.64
C PHE A 14 35.46 -25.92 21.20
N ASP A 15 35.02 -26.47 20.06
CA ASP A 15 33.63 -26.36 19.60
C ASP A 15 32.65 -27.28 20.37
N GLY A 16 33.14 -28.17 21.24
CA GLY A 16 32.31 -29.13 21.99
C GLY A 16 31.81 -30.31 21.15
N GLU A 17 32.35 -30.54 19.96
CA GLU A 17 31.92 -31.57 19.00
C GLU A 17 32.71 -32.91 19.11
N THR A 18 33.33 -33.18 20.26
CA THR A 18 34.13 -34.39 20.48
C THR A 18 33.42 -35.40 21.38
N ASN A 19 33.56 -36.70 21.07
CA ASN A 19 33.10 -37.78 21.95
C ASN A 19 34.17 -38.14 23.00
N GLU A 20 33.78 -38.87 24.06
CA GLU A 20 34.68 -39.21 25.16
C GLU A 20 35.91 -40.03 24.73
N ALA A 21 35.74 -40.95 23.78
CA ALA A 21 36.83 -41.78 23.27
C ALA A 21 37.89 -40.94 22.52
N ASP A 22 37.43 -39.99 21.71
CA ASP A 22 38.25 -39.07 20.94
C ASP A 22 38.99 -38.09 21.86
N GLN A 23 38.33 -37.60 22.92
CA GLN A 23 38.98 -36.77 23.93
C GLN A 23 40.10 -37.49 24.67
N LEU A 24 39.95 -38.79 24.92
CA LEU A 24 40.95 -39.59 25.61
C LEU A 24 42.19 -39.79 24.72
N LEU A 25 41.96 -40.10 23.43
CA LEU A 25 43.03 -40.19 22.42
C LEU A 25 43.73 -38.84 22.19
N PHE A 26 42.98 -37.75 22.19
CA PHE A 26 43.50 -36.39 22.07
C PHE A 26 44.37 -36.01 23.28
N ARG A 27 43.87 -36.23 24.52
CA ARG A 27 44.65 -36.00 25.74
C ARG A 27 45.91 -36.83 25.82
N GLN A 28 45.86 -38.09 25.40
CA GLN A 28 47.05 -38.93 25.33
C GLN A 28 48.09 -38.34 24.36
N HIS A 29 47.66 -37.86 23.19
CA HIS A 29 48.57 -37.23 22.23
C HIS A 29 49.20 -35.94 22.76
N LEU A 30 48.46 -35.12 23.53
CA LEU A 30 49.01 -33.92 24.17
C LEU A 30 50.06 -34.24 25.24
N GLN A 31 50.01 -35.42 25.87
CA GLN A 31 51.06 -35.88 26.80
C GLN A 31 52.32 -36.32 26.04
N ASP A 32 52.15 -36.92 24.87
CA ASP A 32 53.24 -37.49 24.08
C ASP A 32 53.90 -36.47 23.12
N CYS A 33 53.23 -35.37 22.77
CA CYS A 33 53.68 -34.40 21.78
C CYS A 33 53.70 -32.96 22.32
N SER A 34 54.89 -32.42 22.58
CA SER A 34 55.05 -31.06 23.12
C SER A 34 54.53 -29.97 22.16
N SER A 35 54.75 -30.11 20.85
CA SER A 35 54.30 -29.08 19.90
C SER A 35 52.78 -28.93 19.86
N CYS A 36 52.04 -30.04 19.91
CA CYS A 36 50.57 -30.01 19.94
C CYS A 36 50.05 -29.52 21.29
N LYS A 37 50.78 -29.78 22.37
CA LYS A 37 50.48 -29.25 23.71
C LYS A 37 50.65 -27.73 23.76
N ASP A 38 51.75 -27.19 23.25
CA ASP A 38 52.01 -25.75 23.23
C ASP A 38 50.97 -25.00 22.38
N GLU A 39 50.53 -25.59 21.26
CA GLU A 39 49.45 -25.05 20.44
C GLU A 39 48.09 -25.06 21.16
N TYR A 40 47.79 -26.13 21.92
CA TYR A 40 46.58 -26.24 22.71
C TYR A 40 46.55 -25.18 23.82
N GLU A 41 47.62 -25.04 24.60
CA GLU A 41 47.71 -24.07 25.71
C GLU A 41 47.56 -22.63 25.20
N GLN A 42 48.18 -22.29 24.07
CA GLN A 42 47.99 -20.97 23.44
C GLN A 42 46.53 -20.69 23.06
N LEU A 43 45.82 -21.69 22.52
CA LEU A 43 44.42 -21.54 22.15
C LEU A 43 43.52 -21.44 23.40
N GLU A 44 43.79 -22.27 24.42
CA GLU A 44 43.11 -22.26 25.70
C GLU A 44 43.26 -20.90 26.41
N ASP A 45 44.45 -20.30 26.38
CA ASP A 45 44.71 -18.97 26.92
C ASP A 45 43.86 -17.90 26.20
N ILE A 46 43.74 -17.97 24.86
CA ILE A 46 42.93 -17.06 24.08
C ILE A 46 41.45 -17.19 24.46
N PHE A 47 40.93 -18.41 24.52
CA PHE A 47 39.53 -18.66 24.89
C PHE A 47 39.24 -18.21 26.33
N THR A 48 40.12 -18.52 27.28
CA THR A 48 40.00 -18.09 28.68
C THR A 48 39.99 -16.55 28.80
N ALA A 49 40.86 -15.88 28.04
CA ALA A 49 40.89 -14.41 28.02
C ALA A 49 39.60 -13.79 27.43
N LEU A 50 38.96 -14.48 26.48
CA LEU A 50 37.67 -14.07 25.90
C LEU A 50 36.49 -14.34 26.84
N GLU A 51 36.47 -15.49 27.51
CA GLU A 51 35.45 -15.86 28.51
C GLU A 51 35.46 -14.93 29.73
N THR A 52 36.60 -14.33 30.05
CA THR A 52 36.72 -13.37 31.15
C THR A 52 35.96 -12.06 30.88
N ARG A 53 35.45 -11.83 29.66
CA ARG A 53 34.58 -10.68 29.38
C ARG A 53 33.23 -10.87 30.07
N THR A 54 32.83 -9.86 30.84
CA THR A 54 31.53 -9.79 31.50
C THR A 54 30.41 -10.15 30.54
N GLU A 55 29.62 -11.15 30.92
CA GLU A 55 28.40 -11.54 30.21
C GLU A 55 27.51 -10.30 30.06
N VAL A 56 27.29 -9.90 28.80
CA VAL A 56 26.48 -8.72 28.50
C VAL A 56 25.03 -9.15 28.57
N GLU A 57 24.35 -8.79 29.65
CA GLU A 57 22.91 -8.97 29.78
C GLU A 57 22.21 -8.22 28.62
N PRO A 58 21.34 -8.90 27.86
CA PRO A 58 20.54 -8.23 26.86
C PRO A 58 19.61 -7.22 27.56
N PRO A 59 19.23 -6.13 26.87
CA PRO A 59 18.26 -5.19 27.45
C PRO A 59 16.92 -5.90 27.71
N ASP A 60 16.22 -5.50 28.78
CA ASP A 60 14.98 -6.14 29.27
C ASP A 60 13.89 -6.32 28.18
N ASN A 61 13.94 -5.53 27.11
CA ASN A 61 12.96 -5.55 26.01
C ASN A 61 13.43 -6.31 24.76
N PHE A 62 14.60 -6.96 24.78
CA PHE A 62 15.17 -7.60 23.61
C PHE A 62 14.26 -8.68 23.01
N GLU A 63 13.71 -9.55 23.87
CA GLU A 63 12.79 -10.61 23.44
C GLU A 63 11.55 -10.01 22.74
N ALA A 64 10.95 -8.99 23.34
CA ALA A 64 9.80 -8.31 22.77
C ALA A 64 10.13 -7.71 21.40
N MET A 65 11.29 -7.04 21.26
CA MET A 65 11.73 -6.47 19.97
C MET A 65 11.95 -7.53 18.88
N VAL A 66 12.49 -8.69 19.25
CA VAL A 66 12.71 -9.80 18.32
C VAL A 66 11.37 -10.41 17.90
N MET A 67 10.48 -10.70 18.85
CA MET A 67 9.19 -11.31 18.58
C MET A 67 8.29 -10.43 17.73
N ASP A 68 8.35 -9.10 17.92
CA ASP A 68 7.59 -8.16 17.10
C ASP A 68 8.05 -8.18 15.63
N LYS A 69 9.37 -8.26 15.39
CA LYS A 69 9.93 -8.44 14.04
C LYS A 69 9.54 -9.78 13.43
N VAL A 70 9.58 -10.86 14.21
CA VAL A 70 9.17 -12.19 13.75
C VAL A 70 7.70 -12.18 13.32
N ALA A 71 6.81 -11.59 14.12
CA ALA A 71 5.38 -11.48 13.81
C ALA A 71 5.13 -10.72 12.50
N ILE A 72 5.87 -9.63 12.24
CA ILE A 72 5.78 -8.88 10.97
C ILE A 72 6.17 -9.78 9.78
N ILE A 73 7.31 -10.49 9.89
CA ILE A 73 7.81 -11.36 8.83
C ILE A 73 6.82 -12.51 8.55
N GLU A 74 6.24 -13.10 9.58
CA GLU A 74 5.23 -14.16 9.46
C GLU A 74 3.97 -13.65 8.75
N LYS A 75 3.46 -12.48 9.15
CA LYS A 75 2.30 -11.87 8.51
C LYS A 75 2.54 -11.62 7.01
N GLU A 76 3.67 -11.03 6.65
CA GLU A 76 4.02 -10.82 5.23
C GLU A 76 4.13 -12.14 4.47
N ARG A 77 4.65 -13.20 5.11
CA ARG A 77 4.77 -14.52 4.51
C ARG A 77 3.40 -15.11 4.21
N GLU A 78 2.44 -15.00 5.13
CA GLU A 78 1.06 -15.47 4.94
C GLU A 78 0.34 -14.67 3.85
N GLU A 79 0.49 -13.35 3.80
CA GLU A 79 -0.08 -12.54 2.72
C GLU A 79 0.49 -12.91 1.34
N ARG A 80 1.80 -13.15 1.25
CA ARG A 80 2.45 -13.61 0.01
C ARG A 80 1.95 -14.99 -0.41
N LYS A 81 1.78 -15.92 0.54
CA LYS A 81 1.21 -17.26 0.26
C LYS A 81 -0.23 -17.14 -0.25
N ALA A 82 -1.08 -16.35 0.41
CA ALA A 82 -2.46 -16.15 0.00
C ALA A 82 -2.55 -15.56 -1.41
N LYS A 83 -1.78 -14.51 -1.71
CA LYS A 83 -1.70 -13.91 -3.06
C LYS A 83 -1.23 -14.92 -4.10
N ARG A 84 -0.23 -15.74 -3.78
CA ARG A 84 0.26 -16.80 -4.68
C ARG A 84 -0.80 -17.85 -4.95
N ILE A 85 -1.52 -18.31 -3.94
CA ILE A 85 -2.62 -19.28 -4.10
C ILE A 85 -3.72 -18.71 -5.00
N VAL A 86 -4.14 -17.47 -4.76
CA VAL A 86 -5.15 -16.80 -5.61
C VAL A 86 -4.67 -16.68 -7.06
N TRP A 87 -3.41 -16.29 -7.28
CA TRP A 87 -2.85 -16.17 -8.61
C TRP A 87 -2.77 -17.52 -9.34
N LEU A 88 -2.33 -18.58 -8.65
CA LEU A 88 -2.31 -19.93 -9.20
C LEU A 88 -3.72 -20.43 -9.52
N TYR A 89 -4.68 -20.25 -8.61
CA TYR A 89 -6.07 -20.64 -8.82
C TYR A 89 -6.68 -19.94 -10.05
N ASN A 90 -6.54 -18.62 -10.14
CA ASN A 90 -7.02 -17.86 -11.30
C ASN A 90 -6.32 -18.31 -12.59
N GLY A 91 -5.01 -18.57 -12.55
CA GLY A 91 -4.28 -19.14 -13.68
C GLY A 91 -4.84 -20.50 -14.13
N THR A 92 -5.18 -21.38 -13.20
CA THR A 92 -5.78 -22.70 -13.52
C THR A 92 -7.19 -22.56 -14.10
N ILE A 93 -8.00 -21.61 -13.65
CA ILE A 93 -9.32 -21.32 -14.23
C ILE A 93 -9.19 -20.83 -15.67
N ILE A 94 -8.28 -19.88 -15.92
CA ILE A 94 -8.08 -19.35 -17.26
C ILE A 94 -7.60 -20.48 -18.20
N LEU A 95 -6.65 -21.31 -17.74
CA LEU A 95 -6.19 -22.46 -18.51
C LEU A 95 -7.31 -23.45 -18.80
N SER A 96 -8.18 -23.75 -17.82
CA SER A 96 -9.29 -24.69 -18.03
C SER A 96 -10.31 -24.15 -19.03
N ILE A 97 -10.64 -22.85 -18.99
CA ILE A 97 -11.50 -22.20 -19.98
C ILE A 97 -10.89 -22.29 -21.37
N ILE A 98 -9.60 -21.99 -21.52
CA ILE A 98 -8.90 -22.09 -22.81
C ILE A 98 -8.95 -23.52 -23.35
N LEU A 99 -8.64 -24.52 -22.53
CA LEU A 99 -8.69 -25.93 -22.94
C LEU A 99 -10.09 -26.38 -23.34
N ILE A 100 -11.13 -25.94 -22.62
CA ILE A 100 -12.53 -26.21 -22.98
C ILE A 100 -12.87 -25.57 -24.32
N LEU A 101 -12.43 -24.34 -24.58
CA LEU A 101 -12.66 -23.67 -25.86
C LEU A 101 -11.97 -24.41 -27.02
N PHE A 102 -10.72 -24.85 -26.83
CA PHE A 102 -10.01 -25.68 -27.80
C PHE A 102 -10.74 -27.00 -28.06
N TYR A 103 -11.17 -27.69 -27.01
CA TYR A 103 -11.91 -28.94 -27.13
C TYR A 103 -13.25 -28.78 -27.87
N VAL A 104 -14.02 -27.73 -27.55
CA VAL A 104 -15.29 -27.42 -28.23
C VAL A 104 -15.06 -27.07 -29.70
N ALA A 105 -13.99 -26.35 -30.03
CA ALA A 105 -13.67 -26.02 -31.41
C ALA A 105 -13.32 -27.27 -32.23
N ASP A 106 -12.53 -28.18 -31.65
CA ASP A 106 -12.15 -29.45 -32.27
C ASP A 106 -13.37 -30.36 -32.51
N LEU A 107 -14.24 -30.52 -31.51
CA LEU A 107 -15.47 -31.35 -31.62
C LEU A 107 -16.45 -30.88 -32.70
N ARG A 108 -16.51 -29.56 -32.94
CA ARG A 108 -17.50 -28.97 -33.84
C ARG A 108 -16.99 -28.80 -35.28
N GLN A 109 -15.73 -29.21 -35.58
CA GLN A 109 -15.04 -28.93 -36.85
C GLN A 109 -15.16 -27.45 -37.27
N VAL A 110 -15.26 -26.55 -36.30
CA VAL A 110 -15.36 -25.11 -36.54
C VAL A 110 -13.97 -24.54 -36.49
N ASN A 111 -13.59 -23.75 -37.50
CA ASN A 111 -12.38 -22.97 -37.45
C ASN A 111 -12.41 -22.06 -36.22
N LEU A 112 -11.41 -22.16 -35.33
CA LEU A 112 -11.27 -21.32 -34.14
C LEU A 112 -11.45 -19.83 -34.47
N VAL A 113 -10.92 -19.39 -35.62
CA VAL A 113 -11.01 -18.02 -36.13
C VAL A 113 -12.47 -17.56 -36.29
N SER A 114 -13.35 -18.39 -36.86
CA SER A 114 -14.76 -18.00 -37.07
C SER A 114 -15.60 -18.08 -35.78
N ALA A 115 -15.17 -18.86 -34.79
CA ALA A 115 -15.75 -18.84 -33.44
C ALA A 115 -15.35 -17.56 -32.68
N PHE A 116 -14.10 -17.10 -32.82
CA PHE A 116 -13.64 -15.82 -32.30
C PHE A 116 -14.34 -14.62 -32.94
N ASP A 117 -14.61 -14.66 -34.25
CA ASP A 117 -15.39 -13.62 -34.93
C ASP A 117 -16.82 -13.52 -34.38
N LYS A 118 -17.48 -14.66 -34.13
CA LYS A 118 -18.83 -14.70 -33.52
C LYS A 118 -18.83 -14.24 -32.06
N ILE A 119 -17.81 -14.61 -31.28
CA ILE A 119 -17.65 -14.08 -29.91
C ILE A 119 -17.42 -12.57 -29.96
N GLY A 120 -16.62 -12.09 -30.92
CA GLY A 120 -16.47 -10.68 -31.24
C GLY A 120 -17.80 -9.98 -31.54
N GLU A 121 -18.70 -10.60 -32.31
CA GLU A 121 -20.07 -10.10 -32.57
C GLU A 121 -20.95 -10.03 -31.30
N TYR A 122 -20.78 -10.95 -30.34
CA TYR A 122 -21.43 -10.85 -29.03
C TYR A 122 -20.83 -9.72 -28.18
N PHE A 123 -19.51 -9.51 -28.22
CA PHE A 123 -18.84 -8.40 -27.53
C PHE A 123 -19.17 -7.04 -28.16
N THR A 124 -19.35 -6.94 -29.48
CA THR A 124 -19.84 -5.72 -30.14
C THR A 124 -21.34 -5.51 -29.91
N SER A 125 -22.12 -6.56 -29.69
CA SER A 125 -23.49 -6.44 -29.18
C SER A 125 -23.53 -5.94 -27.73
N PHE A 126 -22.55 -6.31 -26.91
CA PHE A 126 -22.38 -5.69 -25.59
C PHE A 126 -21.92 -4.23 -25.73
N SER A 127 -21.09 -3.92 -26.73
CA SER A 127 -20.67 -2.54 -27.02
C SER A 127 -21.86 -1.66 -27.42
N SER A 128 -22.86 -2.17 -28.14
CA SER A 128 -24.09 -1.42 -28.47
C SER A 128 -24.94 -1.12 -27.24
N VAL A 129 -25.07 -2.07 -26.31
CA VAL A 129 -25.74 -1.84 -25.01
C VAL A 129 -24.95 -0.81 -24.20
N THR A 130 -23.62 -0.91 -24.13
CA THR A 130 -22.80 0.10 -23.45
C THR A 130 -22.86 1.47 -24.13
N ALA A 131 -22.90 1.53 -25.46
CA ALA A 131 -23.02 2.76 -26.22
C ALA A 131 -24.41 3.40 -26.05
N ALA A 132 -25.47 2.60 -25.97
CA ALA A 132 -26.82 3.05 -25.65
C ALA A 132 -26.89 3.60 -24.22
N ILE A 133 -26.28 2.92 -23.24
CA ILE A 133 -26.20 3.41 -21.85
C ILE A 133 -25.40 4.72 -21.78
N ILE A 134 -24.24 4.80 -22.46
CA ILE A 134 -23.43 6.01 -22.54
C ILE A 134 -24.22 7.15 -23.22
N GLY A 135 -24.97 6.85 -24.27
CA GLY A 135 -25.86 7.79 -24.95
C GLY A 135 -26.94 8.34 -24.03
N VAL A 136 -27.67 7.46 -23.32
CA VAL A 136 -28.70 7.85 -22.35
C VAL A 136 -28.13 8.69 -21.21
N VAL A 137 -26.96 8.31 -20.68
CA VAL A 137 -26.27 9.09 -19.63
C VAL A 137 -25.88 10.48 -20.17
N LYS A 138 -25.31 10.55 -21.37
CA LYS A 138 -24.92 11.82 -22.01
C LYS A 138 -26.13 12.73 -22.25
N ASP A 139 -27.23 12.19 -22.77
CA ASP A 139 -28.46 12.94 -23.02
C ASP A 139 -29.09 13.47 -21.72
N LEU A 140 -29.06 12.66 -20.65
CA LEU A 140 -29.52 13.08 -19.33
C LEU A 140 -28.68 14.24 -18.78
N PHE A 141 -27.35 14.18 -18.92
CA PHE A 141 -26.45 15.27 -18.52
C PHE A 141 -26.71 16.56 -19.32
N VAL A 142 -26.97 16.45 -20.63
CA VAL A 142 -27.29 17.61 -21.48
C VAL A 142 -28.63 18.23 -21.07
N LEU A 143 -29.65 17.42 -20.81
CA LEU A 143 -30.95 17.91 -20.35
C LEU A 143 -30.85 18.61 -18.99
N LEU A 144 -30.11 18.03 -18.04
CA LEU A 144 -29.85 18.65 -16.74
C LEU A 144 -29.09 19.98 -16.88
N GLY A 145 -28.08 20.02 -17.74
CA GLY A 145 -27.33 21.24 -18.03
C GLY A 145 -28.19 22.34 -18.63
N ASN A 146 -29.02 22.01 -19.62
CA ASN A 146 -29.95 22.96 -20.24
C ASN A 146 -31.00 23.47 -19.25
N ALA A 147 -31.56 22.59 -18.42
CA ALA A 147 -32.49 22.98 -17.36
C ALA A 147 -31.84 23.95 -16.36
N LEU A 148 -30.59 23.68 -15.97
CA LEU A 148 -29.84 24.57 -15.08
C LEU A 148 -29.59 25.94 -15.72
N LEU A 149 -29.25 25.99 -17.01
CA LEU A 149 -29.07 27.25 -17.73
C LEU A 149 -30.36 28.08 -17.77
N VAL A 150 -31.50 27.44 -17.98
CA VAL A 150 -32.81 28.12 -17.93
C VAL A 150 -33.07 28.69 -16.54
N VAL A 151 -32.79 27.94 -15.47
CA VAL A 151 -32.93 28.43 -14.09
C VAL A 151 -32.04 29.64 -13.83
N VAL A 152 -30.79 29.60 -14.29
CA VAL A 152 -29.85 30.72 -14.18
C VAL A 152 -30.35 31.93 -14.96
N ASP A 153 -30.84 31.74 -16.19
CA ASP A 153 -31.33 32.84 -17.02
C ASP A 153 -32.58 33.49 -16.42
N VAL A 154 -33.52 32.70 -15.89
CA VAL A 154 -34.68 33.21 -15.15
C VAL A 154 -34.24 33.99 -13.91
N ALA A 155 -33.27 33.49 -13.15
CA ALA A 155 -32.74 34.20 -11.98
C ALA A 155 -32.11 35.55 -12.37
N ILE A 156 -31.30 35.58 -13.44
CA ILE A 156 -30.70 36.80 -13.97
C ILE A 156 -31.78 37.78 -14.45
N SER A 157 -32.82 37.28 -15.13
CA SER A 157 -33.94 38.07 -15.62
C SER A 157 -34.72 38.74 -14.48
N ILE A 158 -35.01 37.99 -13.42
CA ILE A 158 -35.63 38.51 -12.19
C ILE A 158 -34.77 39.62 -11.60
N VAL A 159 -33.46 39.39 -11.40
CA VAL A 159 -32.56 40.41 -10.84
C VAL A 159 -32.55 41.68 -11.70
N LYS A 160 -32.47 41.55 -13.03
CA LYS A 160 -32.52 42.70 -13.95
C LYS A 160 -33.84 43.48 -13.85
N SER A 161 -34.97 42.77 -13.76
CA SER A 161 -36.30 43.39 -13.66
C SER A 161 -36.45 44.24 -12.40
N TYR A 162 -35.91 43.76 -11.26
CA TYR A 162 -36.03 44.46 -9.98
C TYR A 162 -34.87 45.41 -9.64
N TYR A 163 -33.73 45.32 -10.32
CA TYR A 163 -32.54 46.14 -10.05
C TYR A 163 -32.82 47.65 -10.07
N TYR A 164 -33.51 48.15 -11.11
CA TYR A 164 -33.81 49.57 -11.23
C TYR A 164 -34.84 50.06 -10.20
N ILE A 165 -35.75 49.19 -9.77
CA ILE A 165 -36.73 49.50 -8.74
C ILE A 165 -36.01 49.70 -7.40
N PHE A 166 -35.12 48.77 -7.02
CA PHE A 166 -34.30 48.93 -5.81
C PHE A 166 -33.40 50.16 -5.87
N LEU A 167 -32.80 50.45 -7.03
CA LEU A 167 -31.97 51.64 -7.24
C LEU A 167 -32.78 52.92 -7.06
N ALA A 168 -33.99 53.00 -7.63
CA ALA A 168 -34.87 54.14 -7.48
C ALA A 168 -35.33 54.34 -6.03
N LEU A 169 -35.70 53.26 -5.34
CA LEU A 169 -36.06 53.31 -3.92
C LEU A 169 -34.88 53.81 -3.05
N ALA A 170 -33.67 53.33 -3.31
CA ALA A 170 -32.46 53.77 -2.61
C ALA A 170 -32.19 55.27 -2.83
N LEU A 171 -32.32 55.76 -4.07
CA LEU A 171 -32.17 57.19 -4.38
C LEU A 171 -33.25 58.02 -3.69
N MET A 172 -34.50 57.56 -3.67
CA MET A 172 -35.59 58.24 -2.96
C MET A 172 -35.31 58.33 -1.46
N ILE A 173 -34.82 57.25 -0.84
CA ILE A 173 -34.44 57.25 0.58
C ILE A 173 -33.32 58.26 0.84
N LEU A 174 -32.29 58.30 -0.01
CA LEU A 174 -31.18 59.26 0.12
C LEU A 174 -31.65 60.72 -0.04
N LEU A 175 -32.58 60.99 -0.96
CA LEU A 175 -33.17 62.32 -1.13
C LEU A 175 -33.97 62.73 0.10
N VAL A 176 -34.78 61.84 0.66
CA VAL A 176 -35.54 62.09 1.90
C VAL A 176 -34.60 62.35 3.07
N GLN A 177 -33.56 61.54 3.25
CA GLN A 177 -32.54 61.75 4.30
C GLN A 177 -31.86 63.11 4.16
N ARG A 178 -31.48 63.51 2.94
CA ARG A 178 -30.87 64.82 2.68
C ARG A 178 -31.81 65.98 2.98
N LEU A 179 -33.10 65.82 2.65
CA LEU A 179 -34.12 66.84 2.89
C LEU A 179 -34.43 66.98 4.38
N LEU A 180 -34.50 65.87 5.12
CA LEU A 180 -34.61 65.86 6.58
C LEU A 180 -33.40 66.50 7.26
N ASN A 181 -32.18 66.20 6.82
CA ASN A 181 -30.98 66.85 7.35
C ASN A 181 -30.92 68.35 7.04
N TYR A 182 -31.37 68.76 5.85
CA TYR A 182 -31.46 70.18 5.48
C TYR A 182 -32.48 70.92 6.35
N LEU A 183 -33.67 70.36 6.55
CA LEU A 183 -34.68 70.92 7.44
C LEU A 183 -34.21 70.93 8.91
N GLY A 184 -33.62 69.83 9.40
CA GLY A 184 -33.05 69.77 10.74
C GLY A 184 -31.96 70.83 10.97
N GLY A 185 -31.12 71.09 9.97
CA GLY A 185 -30.10 72.15 10.02
C GLY A 185 -30.66 73.57 9.96
N THR A 186 -31.78 73.80 9.25
CA THR A 186 -32.43 75.13 9.22
C THR A 186 -33.22 75.42 10.49
N TYR A 187 -33.83 74.41 11.13
CA TYR A 187 -34.44 74.56 12.46
C TYR A 187 -33.38 74.84 13.54
N ALA A 188 -32.26 74.10 13.55
CA ALA A 188 -31.17 74.35 14.50
C ALA A 188 -30.50 75.73 14.33
N ARG A 189 -30.49 76.31 13.12
CA ARG A 189 -29.97 77.65 12.86
C ARG A 189 -30.93 78.77 13.28
N LYS A 190 -32.24 78.52 13.27
CA LYS A 190 -33.25 79.48 13.75
C LYS A 190 -33.34 79.59 15.27
N GLU A 191 -32.90 78.57 16.00
CA GLU A 191 -32.85 78.58 17.47
C GLU A 191 -31.55 79.19 18.03
N ALA A 192 -30.56 79.47 17.18
CA ALA A 192 -29.25 80.02 17.55
C ALA A 192 -29.07 81.53 17.24
N GLU A 193 -30.08 82.19 16.65
CA GLU A 193 -30.22 83.66 16.53
C GLU A 193 -31.25 84.16 17.55
#